data_AF-A0A7Y6Z4P8-F1
#
_entry.id   AF-A0A7Y6Z4P8-F1
#
_cell.length_a   1.000
_cell.length_b   1.000
_cell.length_c   1.000
_cell.angle_alpha   90.00
_cell.angle_beta   90.00
_cell.angle_gamma   90.00
#
_symmetry.space_group_name_H-M   'P 1'
#
loop_
_entity.id
_entity.type
_entity.pdbx_description
1 polymer ?
#
loop_
_entity_poly.entity_id
_entity_poly.type
_entity_poly.pdbx_seq_one_letter_code
_entity_poly.pdbx_strand_id
1 'polypeptide(L)'
;DEPFSALDAVTRLRLQDLAANLLADRTVLLITHDPLEALRLGHRVLVLQGRPARLTAPIQPTGLPPRAVDQDEVLQLQGQLLRQLTEVPA
;
A
#
# COMPACT_ATOMS: atom_id res chain seq x y z
N ASP A 1 -3.58 3.74 11.26
CA ASP A 1 -2.22 3.18 11.28
C ASP A 1 -2.36 1.69 11.47
N GLU A 2 -1.79 0.90 10.57
CA GLU A 2 -1.88 -0.58 10.55
C GLU A 2 -3.28 -1.18 10.74
N PRO A 3 -4.34 -0.65 10.08
CA PRO A 3 -5.72 -0.94 10.44
C PRO A 3 -6.15 -2.40 10.18
N PHE A 4 -5.45 -3.12 9.30
CA PHE A 4 -5.83 -4.49 8.91
C PHE A 4 -4.79 -5.55 9.30
N SER A 5 -3.77 -5.18 10.07
CA SER A 5 -2.63 -6.04 10.44
C SER A 5 -3.04 -7.30 11.23
N ALA A 6 -4.07 -7.21 12.07
CA ALA A 6 -4.54 -8.28 12.94
C ALA A 6 -5.50 -9.28 12.26
N LEU A 7 -5.74 -9.16 10.95
CA LEU A 7 -6.73 -9.94 10.22
C LEU A 7 -6.09 -11.07 9.42
N ASP A 8 -6.82 -12.18 9.26
CA ASP A 8 -6.45 -13.21 8.29
C ASP A 8 -6.52 -12.67 6.85
N ALA A 9 -5.88 -13.37 5.92
CA ALA A 9 -5.73 -12.92 4.54
C ALA A 9 -7.08 -12.62 3.87
N VAL A 10 -8.08 -13.49 3.98
CA VAL A 10 -9.35 -13.33 3.28
C VAL A 10 -10.16 -12.20 3.90
N THR A 11 -10.24 -12.14 5.23
CA THR A 11 -10.95 -11.07 5.94
C THR A 11 -10.32 -9.71 5.69
N ARG A 12 -8.99 -9.65 5.63
CA ARG A 12 -8.23 -8.45 5.28
C ARG A 12 -8.63 -7.91 3.92
N LEU A 13 -8.63 -8.74 2.87
CA LEU A 13 -9.00 -8.28 1.52
C LEU A 13 -10.43 -7.72 1.49
N ARG A 14 -11.39 -8.40 2.14
CA ARG A 14 -12.78 -7.95 2.22
C ARG A 14 -12.93 -6.62 2.94
N LEU A 15 -12.22 -6.43 4.05
CA LEU A 15 -12.28 -5.17 4.81
C LEU A 15 -11.55 -4.03 4.11
N GLN A 16 -10.49 -4.32 3.36
CA GLN A 16 -9.86 -3.34 2.47
C GLN A 16 -10.85 -2.89 1.39
N ASP A 17 -11.58 -3.82 0.75
CA ASP A 17 -12.59 -3.47 -0.26
C ASP A 17 -13.73 -2.62 0.34
N LEU A 18 -14.21 -3.00 1.52
CA LEU A 18 -15.23 -2.23 2.25
C LEU A 18 -14.73 -0.83 2.60
N ALA A 19 -13.50 -0.71 3.12
CA ALA A 19 -12.92 0.58 3.48
C ALA A 19 -12.74 1.50 2.27
N ALA A 20 -12.28 0.97 1.13
CA ALA A 20 -12.15 1.73 -0.10
C ALA A 20 -13.51 2.32 -0.55
N ASN A 21 -14.58 1.52 -0.49
CA ASN A 21 -15.92 1.96 -0.84
C ASN A 21 -16.46 3.03 0.11
N LEU A 22 -16.31 2.84 1.43
CA LEU A 22 -16.81 3.79 2.43
C LEU A 22 -16.06 5.12 2.46
N LEU A 23 -14.81 5.13 1.98
CA LEU A 23 -13.91 6.27 2.04
C LEU A 23 -13.68 6.94 0.67
N ALA A 24 -14.39 6.53 -0.37
CA ALA A 24 -14.18 6.99 -1.75
C ALA A 24 -14.15 8.52 -1.90
N ASP A 25 -15.00 9.25 -1.16
CA ASP A 25 -15.11 10.71 -1.22
C ASP A 25 -14.34 11.43 -0.09
N ARG A 26 -13.36 10.76 0.52
CA ARG A 26 -12.60 11.28 1.67
C ARG A 26 -11.10 11.28 1.39
N THR A 27 -10.41 12.27 1.93
CA THR A 27 -8.95 12.25 2.00
C THR A 27 -8.53 11.34 3.15
N VAL A 28 -7.78 10.29 2.82
CA VAL A 28 -7.32 9.28 3.79
C VAL A 28 -5.79 9.22 3.79
N LEU A 29 -5.20 9.24 4.98
CA LEU A 29 -3.81 8.85 5.19
C LEU A 29 -3.80 7.46 5.84
N LEU A 30 -3.36 6.46 5.09
CA LEU A 30 -3.16 5.10 5.57
C LEU A 30 -1.66 4.84 5.74
N ILE A 31 -1.30 4.32 6.90
CA ILE A 31 0.06 3.90 7.24
C ILE A 31 0.00 2.39 7.40
N THR A 32 0.91 1.69 6.72
CA THR A 32 0.99 0.24 6.69
C THR A 32 2.41 -0.23 6.39
N HIS A 33 2.78 -1.38 6.94
CA HIS A 33 4.01 -2.11 6.64
C HIS A 33 3.81 -3.15 5.52
N ASP A 34 2.57 -3.33 5.03
CA ASP A 34 2.23 -4.27 3.98
C ASP A 34 2.23 -3.56 2.61
N PRO A 35 3.20 -3.86 1.72
CA PRO A 35 3.26 -3.22 0.40
C PRO A 35 2.05 -3.53 -0.47
N LEU A 36 1.44 -4.71 -0.32
CA LEU A 36 0.25 -5.07 -1.08
C LEU A 36 -0.93 -4.19 -0.65
N GLU A 37 -1.12 -3.98 0.65
CA GLU A 37 -2.16 -3.08 1.16
C GLU A 37 -1.99 -1.65 0.64
N ALA A 38 -0.76 -1.11 0.72
CA ALA A 38 -0.45 0.21 0.21
C ALA A 38 -0.77 0.34 -1.29
N LEU A 39 -0.39 -0.67 -2.08
CA LEU A 39 -0.65 -0.69 -3.52
C LEU A 39 -2.12 -0.93 -3.83
N ARG A 40 -2.88 -1.70 -3.06
CA ARG A 40 -4.30 -1.92 -3.32
C ARG A 40 -5.14 -0.68 -3.05
N LEU A 41 -4.85 0.04 -1.96
CA LEU A 41 -5.70 1.13 -1.46
C LEU A 41 -5.19 2.53 -1.79
N GLY A 42 -3.88 2.71 -1.98
CA GLY A 42 -3.26 4.02 -2.05
C GLY A 42 -3.32 4.65 -3.45
N HIS A 43 -3.94 5.81 -3.59
CA HIS A 43 -3.80 6.63 -4.80
C HIS A 43 -2.35 7.07 -5.04
N ARG A 44 -1.61 7.30 -3.95
CA ARG A 44 -0.20 7.68 -3.92
C ARG A 44 0.45 6.90 -2.79
N VAL A 45 1.49 6.14 -3.11
CA VAL A 45 2.27 5.37 -2.14
C VAL A 45 3.60 6.07 -1.95
N LEU A 46 3.93 6.42 -0.71
CA LEU A 46 5.21 7.01 -0.33
C LEU A 46 5.90 6.07 0.65
N VAL A 47 7.20 5.85 0.44
CA VAL A 47 8.01 5.05 1.34
C VAL A 47 8.79 5.98 2.25
N LEU A 48 8.77 5.70 3.55
CA LEU A 48 9.61 6.38 4.53
C LEU A 48 10.92 5.61 4.68
N GLN A 49 12.05 6.22 4.30
CA GLN A 49 13.36 5.55 4.28
C GLN A 49 14.51 6.45 4.75
N GLY A 50 15.64 5.84 5.12
CA GLY A 50 16.89 6.54 5.50
C GLY A 50 17.00 6.91 6.98
N ARG A 51 18.17 7.46 7.35
CA ARG A 51 18.50 7.97 8.69
C ARG A 51 19.23 9.32 8.55
N PRO A 52 18.58 10.48 8.75
CA PRO A 52 17.19 10.68 9.17
C PRO A 52 16.16 10.28 8.09
N ALA A 53 14.95 9.92 8.54
CA ALA A 53 13.89 9.44 7.67
C ALA A 53 13.39 10.52 6.69
N ARG A 54 13.20 10.15 5.42
CA ARG A 54 12.63 10.99 4.37
C ARG A 54 11.64 10.20 3.53
N LEU A 55 10.65 10.91 3.00
CA LEU A 55 9.69 10.35 2.04
C LEU A 55 10.34 10.25 0.65
N THR A 56 10.06 9.16 -0.05
CA THR A 56 10.45 9.00 -1.45
C THR A 56 9.58 9.81 -2.39
N ALA A 57 9.97 9.83 -3.67
CA ALA A 57 9.04 10.18 -4.72
C ALA A 57 7.80 9.27 -4.64
N PRO A 58 6.59 9.81 -4.86
CA PRO A 58 5.36 9.04 -4.78
C PRO A 58 5.26 8.05 -5.94
N ILE A 59 4.97 6.80 -5.62
CA ILE A 59 4.54 5.78 -6.57
C ILE A 59 3.03 5.95 -6.79
N GLN A 60 2.59 5.91 -8.05
CA GLN A 60 1.19 6.05 -8.43
C GLN A 60 0.77 4.83 -9.25
N PRO A 61 0.21 3.79 -8.61
CA PRO A 61 -0.29 2.63 -9.36
C PRO A 61 -1.44 3.05 -10.27
N THR A 62 -1.54 2.49 -11.47
CA THR A 62 -2.64 2.82 -12.39
C THR A 62 -3.98 2.25 -11.92
N GLY A 63 -5.08 2.86 -12.36
CA GLY A 63 -6.43 2.49 -11.95
C GLY A 63 -6.82 3.01 -10.57
N LEU A 64 -8.07 2.75 -10.17
CA LEU A 64 -8.64 3.21 -8.91
C LEU A 64 -8.55 2.13 -7.82
N PRO A 65 -8.37 2.51 -6.55
CA PRO A 65 -8.51 1.57 -5.44
C PRO A 65 -10.00 1.15 -5.25
N PRO A 66 -10.27 -0.08 -4.78
CA PRO A 66 -9.30 -1.11 -4.44
C PRO A 66 -8.83 -1.86 -5.70
N ARG A 67 -7.51 -1.99 -5.89
CA ARG A 67 -6.94 -2.79 -6.98
C ARG A 67 -6.97 -4.28 -6.66
N ALA A 68 -7.04 -5.10 -7.71
CA ALA A 68 -7.01 -6.55 -7.58
C ALA A 68 -5.62 -7.04 -7.15
N VAL A 69 -5.57 -8.08 -6.33
CA VAL A 69 -4.31 -8.65 -5.81
C VAL A 69 -3.44 -9.28 -6.89
N ASP A 70 -4.07 -9.71 -7.98
CA ASP A 70 -3.49 -10.44 -9.10
C ASP A 70 -3.28 -9.57 -10.34
N GLN A 71 -3.53 -8.25 -10.23
CA GLN A 71 -3.22 -7.32 -11.31
C GLN A 71 -1.70 -7.26 -11.53
N ASP A 72 -1.25 -7.43 -12.78
CA ASP A 72 0.17 -7.52 -13.14
C ASP A 72 1.01 -6.36 -12.58
N GLU A 73 0.53 -5.12 -12.71
CA GLU A 73 1.21 -3.95 -12.20
C GLU A 73 1.36 -3.98 -10.67
N VAL A 74 0.32 -4.43 -9.94
CA VAL A 74 0.34 -4.52 -8.48
C VAL A 74 1.40 -5.52 -8.04
N LEU A 75 1.46 -6.69 -8.68
CA LEU A 75 2.48 -7.71 -8.40
C LEU A 75 3.89 -7.20 -8.68
N GLN A 76 4.09 -6.49 -9.80
CA GLN A 76 5.38 -5.91 -10.16
C GLN A 76 5.83 -4.83 -9.16
N LEU A 77 4.94 -3.89 -8.83
CA LEU A 77 5.21 -2.82 -7.86
C LEU A 77 5.43 -3.39 -6.46
N GLN A 78 4.71 -4.43 -6.07
CA GLN A 78 4.89 -5.08 -4.77
C GLN A 78 6.30 -5.66 -4.66
N GLY A 79 6.78 -6.34 -5.70
CA GLY A 79 8.15 -6.83 -5.74
C GLY A 79 9.19 -5.71 -5.69
N GLN A 80 8.93 -4.56 -6.33
CA GLN A 80 9.81 -3.39 -6.25
C GLN A 80 9.84 -2.79 -4.84
N LEU A 81 8.68 -2.60 -4.21
CA LEU A 81 8.58 -2.08 -2.85
C LEU A 81 9.23 -3.00 -1.83
N LEU A 82 9.03 -4.31 -1.93
CA LEU A 82 9.68 -5.28 -1.05
C LEU A 82 11.21 -5.17 -1.15
N ARG A 83 11.77 -5.09 -2.35
CA ARG A 83 13.21 -4.87 -2.54
C ARG A 83 13.66 -3.56 -1.89
N GLN A 84 12.97 -2.47 -2.17
CA GLN A 84 13.28 -1.15 -1.61
C GLN A 84 13.25 -1.14 -0.07
N LEU A 85 12.31 -1.85 0.56
CA LEU A 85 12.20 -1.94 2.02
C LEU A 85 13.25 -2.83 2.66
N THR A 86 13.74 -3.84 1.93
CA THR A 86 14.81 -4.74 2.40
C THR A 86 16.22 -4.20 2.18
N GLU A 87 16.39 -3.27 1.23
CA GLU A 87 17.66 -2.59 1.01
C GLU A 87 17.97 -1.70 2.23
N VAL A 88 18.98 -2.08 3.01
CA VAL A 88 19.53 -1.22 4.06
C VAL A 88 20.25 -0.07 3.34
N PRO A 89 19.81 1.19 3.49
CA PRO A 89 20.56 2.30 2.94
C PRO A 89 21.94 2.31 3.59
N ALA A 90 22.99 2.29 2.76
CA ALA A 90 24.39 2.37 3.18
C ALA A 90 24.69 3.64 4.00
#